data_AF-X1AWG2-F1
#
_entry.id   AF-X1AWG2-F1
#
_cell.length_a   1.000
_cell.length_b   1.000
_cell.length_c   1.000
_cell.angle_alpha   90.00
_cell.angle_beta   90.00
_cell.angle_gamma   90.00
#
_symmetry.space_group_name_H-M   'P 1'
#
loop_
_entity.id
_entity.type
_entity.pdbx_description
1 polymer ?
#
loop_
_entity_poly.entity_id
_entity_poly.type
_entity_poly.pdbx_seq_one_letter_code
_entity_poly.pdbx_strand_id
1 'polypeptide(L)' 'MGAAWLIIVSITVLAVGYILYGRYLARRYDLDPERATPANTKRDGVDYVPAKAP' A
#
# COMPACT_ATOMS: atom_id res chain seq x y z
N MET A 1 -16.45 -22.15 23.20
CA MET A 1 -15.87 -21.17 22.25
C MET A 1 -15.75 -19.84 22.97
N GLY A 2 -14.53 -19.32 23.15
CA GLY A 2 -14.26 -18.12 23.96
C GLY A 2 -13.76 -16.94 23.12
N ALA A 3 -13.65 -15.75 23.72
CA ALA A 3 -13.27 -14.51 23.04
C ALA A 3 -11.94 -14.60 22.26
N ALA A 4 -10.99 -15.41 22.73
CA ALA A 4 -9.72 -15.65 22.04
C ALA A 4 -9.91 -16.21 20.61
N TRP A 5 -10.88 -17.09 20.40
CA TRP A 5 -11.17 -17.65 19.07
C TRP A 5 -11.70 -16.60 18.10
N LEU A 6 -12.57 -15.70 18.58
CA LEU A 6 -13.06 -14.58 17.76
C LEU A 6 -11.94 -13.64 17.34
N ILE A 7 -11.00 -13.34 18.24
CA ILE A 7 -9.85 -12.48 17.95
C ILE A 7 -8.96 -13.13 16.88
N ILE A 8 -8.61 -14.41 17.05
CA ILE A 8 -7.74 -15.13 16.11
C ILE A 8 -8.35 -15.16 14.71
N VAL A 9 -9.65 -15.48 14.60
CA VAL A 9 -10.34 -15.49 13.31
C VAL A 9 -10.37 -14.10 12.69
N SER A 10 -10.66 -13.07 13.48
CA SER A 10 -10.72 -11.68 12.99
C SER A 10 -9.37 -11.21 12.44
N ILE A 11 -8.27 -11.48 13.16
CA ILE A 11 -6.91 -11.15 12.71
C ILE A 11 -6.59 -11.90 11.41
N THR A 12 -6.96 -13.18 11.34
CA THR A 12 -6.71 -14.01 10.15
C THR A 12 -7.44 -13.45 8.94
N VAL A 13 -8.73 -13.11 9.07
CA VAL A 13 -9.52 -12.51 8.00
C VAL A 13 -8.93 -11.17 7.55
N LEU A 14 -8.52 -10.31 8.49
CA LEU A 14 -7.88 -9.04 8.17
C LEU A 14 -6.55 -9.22 7.43
N ALA A 15 -5.70 -10.14 7.90
CA ALA A 15 -4.41 -10.42 7.27
C ALA A 15 -4.60 -10.96 5.84
N VAL A 16 -5.54 -11.90 5.65
CA VAL A 16 -5.85 -12.45 4.32
C VAL A 16 -6.40 -11.37 3.40
N GLY A 17 -7.34 -10.53 3.88
CA GLY A 17 -7.88 -9.41 3.13
C GLY A 17 -6.79 -8.42 2.70
N TYR A 18 -5.90 -8.04 3.63
CA TYR A 18 -4.78 -7.15 3.36
C TYR A 18 -3.84 -7.71 2.28
N ILE A 19 -3.42 -8.98 2.40
CA ILE A 19 -2.48 -9.60 1.46
C ILE A 19 -3.11 -9.78 0.08
N LEU A 20 -4.32 -10.35 0.02
CA LEU A 20 -4.98 -10.66 -1.26
C LEU A 20 -5.36 -9.38 -2.00
N TYR A 21 -6.04 -8.45 -1.32
CA TYR A 21 -6.50 -7.21 -1.93
C TYR A 21 -5.34 -6.26 -2.22
N GLY A 22 -4.37 -6.14 -1.31
CA GLY A 22 -3.16 -5.36 -1.53
C GLY A 22 -2.38 -5.85 -2.74
N ARG A 23 -2.20 -7.17 -2.89
CA ARG A 23 -1.52 -7.74 -4.06
C ARG A 23 -2.31 -7.57 -5.36
N TYR A 24 -3.64 -7.69 -5.31
CA TYR A 24 -4.48 -7.39 -6.47
C TYR A 24 -4.32 -5.93 -6.92
N LEU A 25 -4.37 -4.99 -5.97
CA LEU A 25 -4.24 -3.56 -6.25
C LEU A 25 -2.84 -3.22 -6.81
N ALA A 26 -1.79 -3.77 -6.21
CA ALA A 26 -0.41 -3.58 -6.67
C ALA A 26 -0.23 -4.00 -8.13
N ARG A 27 -0.82 -5.13 -8.54
CA ARG A 27 -0.80 -5.58 -9.93
C ARG A 27 -1.67 -4.72 -10.85
N ARG A 28 -2.85 -4.30 -10.38
CA ARG A 28 -3.81 -3.52 -11.17
C ARG A 28 -3.27 -2.14 -11.56
N TYR A 29 -2.46 -1.56 -10.69
CA TYR A 29 -1.88 -0.22 -10.85
C TYR A 29 -0.39 -0.23 -11.19
N ASP A 30 0.21 -1.39 -11.44
CA ASP A 30 1.64 -1.52 -11.77
C ASP A 30 2.53 -0.79 -10.74
N LEU A 31 2.27 -1.04 -9.46
CA LEU A 31 3.03 -0.43 -8.38
C LEU A 31 4.44 -1.02 -8.36
N ASP A 32 5.41 -0.17 -8.69
CA ASP A 32 6.84 -0.48 -8.68
C ASP A 32 7.53 0.41 -7.64
N PRO A 33 8.09 -0.15 -6.55
CA PRO A 33 8.79 0.61 -5.53
C PRO A 33 10.13 1.20 -5.99
N GLU A 34 10.71 0.68 -7.08
CA GLU A 34 11.95 1.20 -7.66
C GLU A 34 11.68 2.34 -8.66
N ARG A 35 10.44 2.48 -9.13
CA ARG A 35 10.06 3.55 -10.06
C ARG A 35 10.11 4.91 -9.36
N ALA A 36 11.07 5.74 -9.78
CA ALA A 36 11.17 7.12 -9.33
C ALA A 36 9.87 7.88 -9.61
N THR A 37 9.37 8.60 -8.59
CA THR A 37 8.13 9.36 -8.74
C THR A 37 8.31 10.53 -9.70
N PRO A 38 7.25 10.96 -10.39
CA PRO A 38 7.31 12.11 -11.30
C PRO A 38 7.83 13.40 -10.65
N ALA A 39 7.62 13.56 -9.34
CA ALA A 39 8.19 14.66 -8.56
C ALA A 39 9.72 14.75 -8.67
N ASN A 40 10.41 13.62 -8.85
CA ASN A 40 11.87 13.57 -8.99
C ASN A 40 12.36 13.61 -10.45
N THR A 41 11.57 13.11 -11.40
CA THR A 41 11.99 13.00 -12.81
C THR A 41 11.45 14.10 -13.72
N LYS A 42 10.32 14.71 -13.37
CA LYS A 42 9.56 15.67 -14.20
C LYS A 42 9.23 16.94 -13.40
N ARG A 43 10.21 17.44 -12.65
CA ARG A 43 10.01 18.57 -11.74
C ARG A 43 9.63 19.84 -12.51
N ASP A 44 8.42 20.34 -12.26
CA ASP A 44 7.85 21.51 -12.94
C ASP A 44 7.63 22.72 -12.02
N GLY A 45 7.75 22.52 -10.69
CA GLY A 45 7.55 23.57 -9.69
C GLY A 45 6.09 23.81 -9.27
N VAL A 46 5.14 23.04 -9.80
CA VAL A 46 3.70 23.16 -9.50
C VAL A 46 3.14 21.80 -9.09
N ASP A 47 2.95 20.87 -10.03
CA ASP A 47 2.32 19.56 -9.80
C ASP A 47 3.33 18.48 -9.40
N TYR A 48 4.58 18.64 -9.81
CA TYR A 48 5.65 17.67 -9.58
C TYR A 48 6.77 18.29 -8.74
N VAL A 49 6.54 18.37 -7.43
CA VAL A 49 7.51 18.90 -6.46
C VAL A 49 7.86 17.82 -5.43
N PRO A 50 9.17 17.53 -5.19
CA PRO A 50 9.56 16.57 -4.16
C PRO A 50 9.09 17.01 -2.78
N ALA A 51 8.37 16.13 -2.08
CA ALA A 51 8.07 16.31 -0.67
C ALA A 51 9.34 16.09 0.17
N LYS A 52 9.44 16.80 1.30
CA LYS A 52 10.50 16.52 2.28
C LYS A 52 10.25 15.15 2.90
N ALA A 53 11.29 14.35 3.06
CA ALA A 53 11.21 13.16 3.89
C ALA A 53 10.88 13.59 5.34
N PRO A 54 9.99 12.86 6.04
CA PRO A 54 9.71 13.09 7.45
C PRO A 54 10.95 12.86 8.34
#